data_AF-A0A6G7ZPK5-F1
#
_entry.id   AF-A0A6G7ZPK5-F1
#
_cell.length_a   1.000
_cell.length_b   1.000
_cell.length_c   1.000
_cell.angle_alpha   90.00
_cell.angle_beta   90.00
_cell.angle_gamma   90.00
#
_symmetry.space_group_name_H-M   'P 1'
#
loop_
_entity.id
_entity.type
_entity.pdbx_description
1 polymer ?
#
loop_
_entity_poly.entity_id
_entity_poly.type
_entity_poly.pdbx_seq_one_letter_code
_entity_poly.pdbx_strand_id
1 'polypeptide(L)'
;MTELSGQRQQAYAPPVQRTVINGIPAAFTTIRAQTSSGFVDASVVAYQWSPDTVYHFVMVSRGGTGLGPFQSMISSLRRITPAEAAQIRPRVIDIATVRAGDTVQSLANRMAYRDFRLDRFLALNGLAPNARLVPGQKVKLVVHGARRG
;
A
#
# COMPACT_ATOMS: atom_id res chain seq x y z
N MET A 1 -3.63 14.18 -10.56
CA MET A 1 -4.91 14.40 -11.27
C MET A 1 -4.79 13.64 -12.58
N THR A 2 -5.28 12.40 -12.63
CA THR A 2 -5.14 11.56 -13.82
C THR A 2 -6.30 11.88 -14.74
N GLU A 3 -6.00 12.57 -15.85
CA GLU A 3 -6.97 12.96 -16.85
C GLU A 3 -7.40 11.73 -17.67
N LEU A 4 -8.69 11.41 -17.61
CA LEU A 4 -9.34 10.48 -18.54
C LEU A 4 -9.61 11.27 -19.83
N SER A 5 -8.73 11.08 -20.83
CA SER A 5 -8.84 11.70 -22.14
C SER A 5 -10.03 11.14 -22.94
N GLY A 6 -10.97 12.01 -23.31
CA GLY A 6 -12.02 11.71 -24.28
C GLY A 6 -13.23 12.64 -24.16
N GLN A 7 -13.27 13.69 -24.98
CA GLN A 7 -14.37 14.65 -25.17
C GLN A 7 -14.88 15.39 -23.92
N ARG A 8 -14.78 16.73 -23.96
CA ARG A 8 -15.50 17.63 -23.04
C ARG A 8 -17.02 17.53 -23.26
N GLN A 9 -17.63 16.42 -22.86
CA GLN A 9 -18.96 16.51 -22.31
C GLN A 9 -18.76 16.92 -20.86
N GLN A 10 -19.26 18.09 -20.49
CA GLN A 10 -19.43 18.45 -19.08
C GLN A 10 -20.33 17.38 -18.48
N ALA A 11 -19.74 16.29 -17.98
CA ALA A 11 -20.46 15.28 -17.24
C ALA A 11 -21.03 16.01 -16.03
N TYR A 12 -22.35 16.21 -16.02
CA TYR A 12 -23.03 16.79 -14.88
C TYR A 12 -22.81 15.84 -13.70
N ALA A 13 -21.91 16.23 -12.81
CA ALA A 13 -21.72 15.49 -11.58
C ALA A 13 -22.96 15.73 -10.70
N PRO A 14 -23.68 14.67 -10.30
CA PRO A 14 -24.72 14.81 -9.31
C PRO A 14 -24.18 15.50 -8.05
N PRO A 15 -25.05 16.16 -7.27
CA PRO A 15 -24.65 16.77 -6.01
C PRO A 15 -23.86 15.79 -5.15
N VAL A 16 -22.74 16.28 -4.61
CA VAL A 16 -21.90 15.49 -3.72
C VAL A 16 -22.68 15.11 -2.47
N GLN A 17 -22.69 13.82 -2.16
CA GLN A 17 -23.32 13.28 -0.97
C GLN A 17 -22.31 13.21 0.16
N ARG A 18 -22.66 13.76 1.33
CA ARG A 18 -21.81 13.73 2.54
C ARG A 18 -22.22 12.58 3.44
N THR A 19 -21.24 11.98 4.10
CA THR A 19 -21.42 10.87 5.04
C THR A 19 -20.28 10.83 6.06
N VAL A 20 -20.30 9.83 6.93
CA VAL A 20 -19.21 9.52 7.86
C VAL A 20 -18.89 8.03 7.73
N ILE A 21 -17.62 7.70 7.49
CA ILE A 21 -17.16 6.31 7.36
C ILE A 21 -16.09 6.07 8.44
N ASN A 22 -16.33 5.11 9.34
CA ASN A 22 -15.42 4.80 10.46
C ASN A 22 -15.03 6.05 11.28
N GLY A 23 -15.98 6.97 11.50
CA GLY A 23 -15.75 8.22 12.22
C GLY A 23 -15.01 9.31 11.42
N ILE A 24 -14.73 9.07 10.13
CA ILE A 24 -14.08 10.04 9.25
C ILE A 24 -15.15 10.73 8.40
N PRO A 25 -15.27 12.07 8.44
CA PRO A 25 -16.12 12.80 7.50
C PRO A 25 -15.72 12.47 6.07
N ALA A 26 -16.68 12.07 5.26
CA ALA A 26 -16.45 11.63 3.90
C ALA A 26 -17.51 12.21 2.96
N ALA A 27 -17.19 12.24 1.68
CA ALA A 27 -18.10 12.68 0.66
C ALA A 27 -17.90 11.86 -0.62
N PHE A 28 -18.97 11.63 -1.37
CA PHE A 28 -18.90 10.89 -2.61
C PHE A 28 -19.82 11.42 -3.68
N THR A 29 -19.47 11.11 -4.92
CA THR A 29 -20.33 11.32 -6.09
C THR A 29 -20.03 10.26 -7.14
N THR A 30 -21.02 9.98 -7.99
CA THR A 30 -20.92 9.03 -9.09
C THR A 30 -21.40 9.71 -10.35
N ILE A 31 -20.58 9.67 -11.39
CA ILE A 31 -20.94 10.12 -12.74
C ILE A 31 -21.12 8.90 -13.65
N ARG A 32 -22.08 8.98 -14.56
CA ARG A 32 -22.21 8.00 -15.64
C ARG A 32 -21.51 8.53 -16.89
N ALA A 33 -20.63 7.73 -17.46
CA ALA A 33 -19.92 8.04 -18.70
C ALA A 33 -20.20 6.97 -19.76
N GLN A 34 -20.26 7.39 -21.02
CA GLN A 34 -20.34 6.49 -22.15
C GLN A 34 -18.94 6.13 -22.64
N THR A 35 -18.74 4.85 -22.97
CA THR A 35 -17.52 4.32 -23.58
C THR A 35 -17.87 3.56 -24.85
N SER A 36 -16.88 3.19 -25.66
CA SER A 36 -17.09 2.35 -26.85
C SER A 36 -17.69 0.97 -26.52
N SER A 37 -17.48 0.48 -25.29
CA SER A 37 -18.00 -0.80 -24.78
C SER A 37 -19.30 -0.68 -23.98
N GLY A 38 -19.95 0.48 -23.95
CA GLY A 38 -21.17 0.74 -23.19
C GLY A 38 -20.97 1.76 -22.05
N PHE A 39 -21.90 1.81 -21.10
CA PHE A 39 -21.85 2.78 -20.01
C PHE A 39 -21.03 2.27 -18.82
N VAL A 40 -20.30 3.19 -18.19
CA VAL A 40 -19.60 2.98 -16.91
C VAL A 40 -20.07 4.00 -15.89
N ASP A 41 -20.02 3.62 -14.61
CA ASP A 41 -20.18 4.55 -13.50
C ASP A 41 -18.79 4.81 -12.91
N ALA A 42 -18.34 6.06 -12.97
CA ALA A 42 -17.11 6.51 -12.33
C ALA A 42 -17.47 7.22 -11.01
N SER A 43 -16.91 6.73 -9.91
CA SER A 43 -17.22 7.24 -8.58
C SER A 43 -15.97 7.72 -7.87
N VAL A 44 -16.11 8.81 -7.12
CA VAL A 44 -15.08 9.30 -6.20
C VAL A 44 -15.64 9.25 -4.79
N VAL A 45 -14.89 8.67 -3.87
CA VAL A 45 -15.14 8.77 -2.43
C VAL A 45 -13.92 9.44 -1.81
N ALA A 46 -14.12 10.55 -1.11
CA ALA A 46 -13.08 11.32 -0.45
C ALA A 46 -13.29 11.29 1.08
N TYR A 47 -12.19 11.17 1.82
CA TYR A 47 -12.13 11.11 3.28
C TYR A 47 -11.33 12.29 3.79
N GLN A 48 -11.93 13.10 4.65
CA GLN A 48 -11.25 14.22 5.29
C GLN A 48 -10.35 13.69 6.41
N TRP A 49 -9.08 13.45 6.09
CA TRP A 49 -8.12 12.89 7.03
C TRP A 49 -7.56 13.92 8.01
N SER A 50 -7.53 15.19 7.64
CA SER A 50 -7.25 16.32 8.53
C SER A 50 -7.81 17.58 7.85
N PRO A 51 -7.71 18.78 8.47
CA PRO A 51 -8.10 20.01 7.79
C PRO A 51 -7.39 20.26 6.45
N ASP A 52 -6.18 19.73 6.28
CA ASP A 52 -5.29 19.93 5.14
C ASP A 52 -5.00 18.67 4.31
N THR A 53 -5.46 17.49 4.74
CA THR A 53 -5.20 16.21 4.06
C THR A 53 -6.50 15.48 3.70
N VAL A 54 -6.61 15.08 2.43
CA VAL A 54 -7.72 14.27 1.91
C VAL A 54 -7.16 13.02 1.23
N TYR A 55 -7.69 11.86 1.60
CA TYR A 55 -7.49 10.62 0.84
C TYR A 55 -8.74 10.34 0.01
N HIS A 56 -8.58 9.71 -1.15
CA HIS A 56 -9.72 9.36 -1.98
C HIS A 56 -9.52 8.05 -2.72
N PHE A 57 -10.64 7.43 -3.06
CA PHE A 57 -10.70 6.36 -4.05
C PHE A 57 -11.40 6.88 -5.30
N VAL A 58 -10.83 6.56 -6.47
CA VAL A 58 -11.50 6.66 -7.77
C VAL A 58 -11.79 5.23 -8.22
N MET A 59 -13.06 4.96 -8.52
CA MET A 59 -13.54 3.63 -8.84
C MET A 59 -14.36 3.68 -10.12
N VAL A 60 -14.23 2.65 -10.95
CA VAL A 60 -15.02 2.50 -12.17
C VAL A 60 -15.74 1.15 -12.12
N SER A 61 -17.05 1.17 -12.31
CA SER A 61 -17.88 -0.04 -12.40
C SER A 61 -18.69 -0.04 -13.70
N ARG A 62 -19.37 -1.16 -13.98
CA ARG A 62 -20.41 -1.20 -15.01
C ARG A 62 -21.48 -0.15 -14.72
N GLY A 63 -22.03 0.44 -15.78
CA GLY A 63 -23.12 1.40 -15.68
C GLY A 63 -24.34 0.79 -14.97
N GLY A 64 -24.91 1.54 -14.02
CA GLY A 64 -26.04 1.10 -13.20
C GLY A 64 -25.62 0.53 -11.85
N THR A 65 -24.34 0.24 -11.63
CA THR A 65 -23.86 -0.42 -10.41
C THR A 65 -23.36 0.57 -9.36
N GLY A 66 -22.86 1.74 -9.77
CA GLY A 66 -22.29 2.75 -8.87
C GLY A 66 -21.24 2.20 -7.89
N LEU A 67 -21.37 2.56 -6.61
CA LEU A 67 -20.44 2.15 -5.54
C LEU A 67 -20.63 0.72 -5.03
N GLY A 68 -21.71 0.05 -5.41
CA GLY A 68 -22.12 -1.26 -4.85
C GLY A 68 -20.99 -2.29 -4.71
N PRO A 69 -20.18 -2.54 -5.76
CA PRO A 69 -19.12 -3.56 -5.72
C PRO A 69 -17.96 -3.20 -4.78
N PHE A 70 -17.83 -1.93 -4.40
CA PHE A 70 -16.70 -1.42 -3.62
C PHE A 70 -17.07 -1.09 -2.18
N GLN A 71 -18.29 -1.39 -1.72
CA GLN A 71 -18.74 -1.03 -0.38
C GLN A 71 -17.81 -1.53 0.73
N SER A 72 -17.33 -2.78 0.63
CA SER A 72 -16.37 -3.33 1.61
C SER A 72 -15.02 -2.60 1.60
N MET A 73 -14.54 -2.17 0.44
CA MET A 73 -13.30 -1.39 0.31
C MET A 73 -13.50 0.01 0.93
N ILE A 74 -14.59 0.67 0.58
CA ILE A 74 -14.97 2.00 1.08
C ILE A 74 -15.10 2.00 2.60
N SER A 75 -15.74 0.97 3.16
CA SER A 75 -15.95 0.83 4.61
C SER A 75 -14.73 0.30 5.37
N SER A 76 -13.67 -0.14 4.69
CA SER A 76 -12.47 -0.68 5.34
C SER A 76 -11.47 0.38 5.79
N LEU A 77 -11.53 1.58 5.20
CA LEU A 77 -10.55 2.63 5.48
C LEU A 77 -10.79 3.22 6.87
N ARG A 78 -9.80 3.13 7.74
CA ARG A 78 -9.83 3.69 9.10
C ARG A 78 -8.45 4.19 9.48
N ARG A 79 -8.38 5.04 10.50
CA ARG A 79 -7.11 5.46 11.11
C ARG A 79 -6.52 4.31 11.91
N ILE A 80 -5.19 4.23 11.89
CA ILE A 80 -4.46 3.37 12.82
C ILE A 80 -4.47 4.08 14.18
N THR A 81 -4.82 3.35 15.24
CA THR A 81 -4.79 3.87 16.61
C THR A 81 -3.35 4.01 17.11
N PRO A 82 -3.08 4.88 18.11
CA PRO A 82 -1.76 4.95 18.73
C PRO A 82 -1.28 3.60 19.28
N ALA A 83 -2.18 2.78 19.83
CA ALA A 83 -1.86 1.45 20.33
C ALA A 83 -1.47 0.47 19.21
N GLU A 84 -2.22 0.45 18.10
CA GLU A 84 -1.84 -0.34 16.91
C GLU A 84 -0.50 0.15 16.34
N ALA A 85 -0.27 1.46 16.28
CA ALA A 85 0.98 2.05 15.80
C ALA A 85 2.18 1.64 16.69
N ALA A 86 2.02 1.64 18.02
CA ALA A 86 3.05 1.21 18.96
C ALA A 86 3.40 -0.29 18.87
N GLN A 87 2.47 -1.11 18.36
CA GLN A 87 2.72 -2.54 18.11
C GLN A 87 3.47 -2.78 16.81
N ILE A 88 3.52 -1.82 15.89
CA ILE A 88 4.27 -1.96 14.64
C ILE A 88 5.76 -2.06 14.97
N ARG A 89 6.33 -3.23 14.68
CA ARG A 89 7.79 -3.42 14.65
C ARG A 89 8.25 -3.19 13.21
N PRO A 90 8.82 -2.02 12.89
CA PRO A 90 9.24 -1.73 11.53
C PRO A 90 10.28 -2.77 11.09
N ARG A 91 10.35 -3.03 9.78
CA ARG A 91 11.48 -3.76 9.19
C ARG A 91 12.45 -2.73 8.63
N VAL A 92 13.71 -2.81 9.03
CA VAL A 92 14.78 -1.90 8.62
C VAL A 92 15.91 -2.70 7.98
N ILE A 93 16.70 -2.04 7.13
CA ILE A 93 17.92 -2.63 6.57
C ILE A 93 19.06 -2.37 7.56
N ASP A 94 19.66 -3.45 8.07
CA ASP A 94 20.91 -3.44 8.81
C ASP A 94 22.06 -3.87 7.90
N ILE A 95 23.22 -3.24 8.07
CA ILE A 95 24.44 -3.59 7.34
C ILE A 95 25.34 -4.42 8.25
N ALA A 96 25.28 -5.74 8.08
CA ALA A 96 26.09 -6.67 8.83
C ALA A 96 27.46 -6.86 8.18
N THR A 97 28.51 -6.93 9.01
CA THR A 97 29.81 -7.45 8.59
C THR A 97 29.81 -8.97 8.73
N VAL A 98 30.16 -9.66 7.64
CA VAL A 98 30.41 -11.11 7.62
C VAL A 98 31.58 -11.43 8.55
N ARG A 99 31.39 -12.39 9.45
CA ARG A 99 32.42 -12.92 10.36
C ARG A 99 32.97 -14.25 9.88
N ALA A 100 34.09 -14.68 10.45
CA ALA A 100 34.58 -16.04 10.25
C ALA A 100 33.50 -17.05 10.67
N GLY A 101 33.19 -18.00 9.79
CA GLY A 101 32.14 -19.01 10.02
C GLY A 101 30.74 -18.60 9.57
N ASP A 102 30.50 -17.33 9.21
CA ASP A 102 29.22 -16.93 8.63
C ASP A 102 29.04 -17.56 7.24
N THR A 103 27.85 -18.11 7.01
CA THR A 103 27.38 -18.61 5.72
C THR A 103 26.18 -17.80 5.24
N VAL A 104 25.89 -17.86 3.93
CA VAL A 104 24.66 -17.34 3.34
C VAL A 104 23.43 -17.79 4.14
N GLN A 105 23.36 -19.08 4.49
CA GLN A 105 22.25 -19.65 5.25
C GLN A 105 22.15 -19.05 6.67
N SER A 106 23.26 -18.93 7.38
CA SER A 106 23.29 -18.38 8.74
C SER A 106 22.84 -16.92 8.78
N LEU A 107 23.22 -16.13 7.78
CA LEU A 107 22.88 -14.71 7.69
C LEU A 107 21.45 -14.51 7.19
N ALA A 108 21.00 -15.31 6.22
CA ALA A 108 19.60 -15.33 5.79
C ALA A 108 18.65 -15.63 6.96
N ASN A 109 19.01 -16.56 7.86
CA ASN A 109 18.20 -16.90 9.03
C ASN A 109 18.00 -15.73 10.02
N ARG A 110 18.82 -14.68 9.94
CA ARG A 110 18.65 -13.46 10.75
C ARG A 110 17.63 -12.48 10.17
N MET A 111 17.14 -12.72 8.94
CA MET A 111 16.15 -11.85 8.34
C MET A 111 14.79 -11.97 9.02
N ALA A 112 14.13 -10.83 9.23
CA ALA A 112 12.82 -10.68 9.85
C ALA A 112 11.64 -11.10 8.92
N TYR A 113 11.79 -12.25 8.25
CA TYR A 113 10.76 -12.89 7.43
C TYR A 113 10.42 -14.27 7.99
N ARG A 114 9.15 -14.68 7.86
CA ARG A 114 8.67 -16.02 8.24
C ARG A 114 9.04 -17.07 7.19
N ASP A 115 9.16 -16.66 5.95
CA ASP A 115 9.32 -17.48 4.75
C ASP A 115 10.32 -16.84 3.76
N PHE A 116 10.87 -17.66 2.85
CA PHE A 116 11.78 -17.24 1.77
C PHE A 116 12.98 -16.38 2.23
N ARG A 117 13.49 -16.62 3.45
CA ARG A 117 14.62 -15.86 4.00
C ARG A 117 15.86 -15.93 3.13
N LEU A 118 16.19 -17.11 2.61
CA LEU A 118 17.34 -17.32 1.73
C LEU A 118 17.21 -16.53 0.42
N ASP A 119 16.12 -16.72 -0.31
CA ASP A 119 15.91 -16.06 -1.61
C ASP A 119 15.91 -14.53 -1.47
N ARG A 120 15.31 -14.02 -0.40
CA ARG A 120 15.33 -12.58 -0.10
C ARG A 120 16.71 -12.08 0.27
N PHE A 121 17.50 -12.84 1.03
CA PHE A 121 18.87 -12.49 1.35
C PHE A 121 19.72 -12.38 0.09
N LEU A 122 19.62 -13.38 -0.79
CA LEU A 122 20.35 -13.44 -2.05
C LEU A 122 19.96 -12.27 -2.97
N ALA A 123 18.66 -12.05 -3.18
CA ALA A 123 18.16 -10.96 -4.02
C ALA A 123 18.57 -9.58 -3.49
N LEU A 124 18.45 -9.36 -2.17
CA LEU A 124 18.81 -8.09 -1.54
C LEU A 124 20.30 -7.76 -1.66
N ASN A 125 21.14 -8.79 -1.66
CA ASN A 125 22.60 -8.66 -1.69
C ASN A 125 23.21 -8.89 -3.09
N GLY A 126 22.40 -9.22 -4.10
CA GLY A 126 22.88 -9.54 -5.44
C GLY A 126 23.79 -10.78 -5.46
N LEU A 127 23.50 -11.79 -4.66
CA LEU A 127 24.31 -12.99 -4.52
C LEU A 127 23.71 -14.19 -5.27
N ALA A 128 24.57 -15.05 -5.82
CA ALA A 128 24.17 -16.35 -6.32
C ALA A 128 23.89 -17.33 -5.15
N PRO A 129 23.07 -18.39 -5.33
CA PRO A 129 22.70 -19.32 -4.26
C PRO A 129 23.88 -20.00 -3.53
N ASN A 130 25.00 -20.17 -4.22
CA ASN A 130 26.23 -20.80 -3.71
C ASN A 130 27.36 -19.78 -3.50
N ALA A 131 27.05 -18.48 -3.43
CA ALA A 131 28.05 -17.45 -3.19
C ALA A 131 28.79 -17.71 -1.87
N ARG A 132 30.12 -17.66 -1.91
CA ARG A 132 30.95 -17.68 -0.70
C ARG A 132 31.01 -16.28 -0.13
N LEU A 133 30.83 -16.18 1.18
CA LEU A 133 30.98 -14.91 1.90
C LEU A 133 32.40 -14.78 2.43
N VAL A 134 32.95 -13.57 2.34
CA VAL A 134 34.31 -13.28 2.80
C VAL A 134 34.22 -12.53 4.14
N PRO A 135 34.94 -12.95 5.19
CA PRO A 135 35.02 -12.18 6.42
C PRO A 135 35.40 -10.72 6.17
N GLY A 136 34.69 -9.78 6.77
CA GLY A 136 34.83 -8.34 6.51
C GLY A 136 33.87 -7.79 5.45
N GLN A 137 33.32 -8.64 4.57
CA GLN A 137 32.30 -8.24 3.59
C GLN A 137 31.07 -7.65 4.28
N LYS A 138 30.48 -6.61 3.67
CA LYS A 138 29.22 -6.03 4.14
C LYS A 138 28.05 -6.65 3.39
N VAL A 139 27.02 -7.06 4.12
CA VAL A 139 25.76 -7.56 3.58
C VAL A 139 24.57 -6.86 4.25
N LYS A 140 23.49 -6.73 3.50
CA LYS A 140 22.22 -6.17 3.91
C LYS A 140 21.35 -7.27 4.53
N LEU A 141 20.79 -6.99 5.70
CA LEU A 141 19.80 -7.81 6.37
C LEU A 141 18.54 -6.99 6.60
N VAL A 142 17.37 -7.56 6.37
CA VAL A 142 16.12 -6.96 6.85
C VAL A 142 15.88 -7.45 8.27
N VAL A 143 15.94 -6.57 9.25
CA VAL A 143 15.74 -6.89 10.68
C VAL A 143 14.56 -6.10 11.24
N HIS A 144 14.05 -6.50 12.41
CA HIS A 144 13.11 -5.64 13.12
C HIS A 144 13.84 -4.41 13.68
N GLY A 145 13.39 -3.23 13.31
CA GLY A 145 13.90 -1.98 13.87
C GLY A 145 13.45 -1.80 15.31
N ALA A 146 14.20 -0.98 16.06
CA ALA A 146 13.79 -0.55 17.38
C ALA A 146 12.41 0.16 17.29
N ARG A 147 11.54 -0.09 18.26
CA ARG A 147 10.30 0.68 18.41
C ARG A 147 10.71 2.13 18.65
N ARG A 148 10.35 3.04 17.75
CA ARG A 148 10.46 4.48 18.02
C ARG A 148 9.29 4.84 18.94
N GLY A 149 9.60 5.17 20.19
CA GLY A 149 8.66 5.75 21.15
C GLY A 149 8.42 7.22 20.87
#